data_AF-A0A5C8J8U8-F1
#
_entry.id   AF-A0A5C8J8U8-F1
#
_cell.length_a   1.000
_cell.length_b   1.000
_cell.length_c   1.000
_cell.angle_alpha   90.00
_cell.angle_beta   90.00
_cell.angle_gamma   90.00
#
_symmetry.space_group_name_H-M   'P 1'
#
loop_
_entity.id
_entity.type
_entity.pdbx_description
1 polymer ?
#
loop_
_entity_poly.entity_id
_entity_poly.type
_entity_poly.pdbx_seq_one_letter_code
_entity_poly.pdbx_strand_id
1 'polypeptide(L)' 'MANFNLNSSKSMKDFEKVLTKKATELAKKRAKEREYTIDCYHCDTKVTVPVGKSICPNCSEEIDLNLDLKF' A
#
# COMPACT_ATOMS: atom_id res chain seq x y z
N MET A 1 -15.69 -10.73 17.29
CA MET A 1 -14.26 -10.53 17.59
C MET A 1 -13.63 -11.90 17.76
N ALA A 2 -12.49 -12.19 17.13
CA ALA A 2 -11.82 -13.47 17.30
C ALA A 2 -11.28 -13.59 18.73
N ASN A 3 -11.61 -14.68 19.42
CA ASN A 3 -11.17 -14.94 20.80
C ASN A 3 -9.98 -15.90 20.75
N PHE A 4 -8.79 -15.45 21.14
CA PHE A 4 -7.57 -16.23 21.09
C PHE A 4 -7.17 -16.67 22.49
N ASN A 5 -6.99 -17.98 22.70
CA ASN A 5 -6.46 -18.51 23.95
C ASN A 5 -4.92 -18.44 23.93
N LEU A 6 -4.34 -17.39 24.50
CA LEU A 6 -2.89 -17.14 24.44
C LEU A 6 -2.05 -18.15 25.25
N ASN A 7 -2.68 -19.03 26.03
CA ASN A 7 -1.98 -20.09 26.76
C ASN A 7 -1.72 -21.34 25.91
N SER A 8 -2.26 -21.40 24.69
CA SER A 8 -2.04 -22.49 23.73
C SER A 8 -1.06 -22.05 22.63
N SER A 9 0.03 -22.79 22.45
CA SER A 9 1.07 -22.48 21.45
C SER A 9 0.52 -22.39 20.02
N LYS A 10 -0.57 -23.11 19.69
CA LYS A 10 -1.23 -23.02 18.38
C LYS A 10 -1.99 -21.70 18.24
N SER A 11 -2.76 -21.32 19.25
CA SER A 11 -3.52 -20.07 19.28
C SER A 11 -2.63 -18.83 19.30
N MET A 12 -1.45 -18.88 19.91
CA MET A 12 -0.45 -17.81 19.80
C MET A 12 0.03 -17.63 18.35
N LYS A 13 0.37 -18.72 17.65
CA LYS A 13 0.80 -18.65 16.24
C LYS A 13 -0.29 -18.09 15.33
N ASP A 14 -1.55 -18.45 15.55
CA ASP A 14 -2.68 -17.90 14.80
C ASP A 14 -2.90 -16.42 15.11
N PHE A 15 -2.71 -16.00 16.36
CA PHE A 15 -2.75 -14.60 16.76
C PHE A 15 -1.65 -13.78 16.10
N GLU A 16 -0.40 -14.27 16.10
CA GLU A 16 0.73 -13.64 15.41
C GLU A 16 0.46 -13.46 13.92
N LYS A 17 -0.05 -14.50 13.23
CA LYS A 17 -0.43 -14.40 11.81
C LYS A 17 -1.48 -13.32 11.57
N VAL A 18 -2.51 -13.23 12.42
CA VAL A 18 -3.55 -12.21 12.30
C VAL A 18 -2.99 -10.82 12.54
N LEU A 19 -2.11 -10.65 13.52
CA LEU A 19 -1.44 -9.37 13.78
C LEU A 19 -0.56 -8.94 12.60
N THR A 20 0.30 -9.83 12.09
CA THR A 20 1.16 -9.54 10.95
C THR A 20 0.31 -9.15 9.74
N LYS A 21 -0.75 -9.92 9.45
CA LYS A 21 -1.67 -9.59 8.35
C LYS A 21 -2.27 -8.19 8.51
N LYS A 22 -2.79 -7.85 9.70
CA LYS A 22 -3.36 -6.53 9.97
C LYS A 22 -2.33 -5.40 9.84
N ALA A 23 -1.11 -5.61 10.35
CA ALA A 23 -0.03 -4.64 10.24
C ALA A 23 0.35 -4.40 8.77
N THR A 24 0.48 -5.47 7.96
CA THR A 24 0.73 -5.36 6.53
C THR A 24 -0.40 -4.67 5.79
N GLU A 25 -1.67 -4.97 6.10
CA GLU A 25 -2.83 -4.29 5.51
C GLU A 25 -2.84 -2.80 5.83
N LEU A 26 -2.53 -2.42 7.07
CA LEU A 26 -2.42 -1.02 7.49
C LEU A 26 -1.28 -0.31 6.74
N ALA A 27 -0.11 -0.95 6.64
CA ALA A 27 1.04 -0.42 5.91
C ALA A 27 0.71 -0.22 4.43
N LYS A 28 0.06 -1.20 3.78
CA LYS A 28 -0.41 -1.09 2.39
C LYS A 28 -1.39 0.06 2.20
N LYS A 29 -2.34 0.23 3.12
CA LYS A 29 -3.30 1.34 3.05
C LYS A 29 -2.59 2.69 3.13
N ARG A 30 -1.71 2.87 4.12
CA ARG A 30 -0.94 4.10 4.28
C ARG A 30 -0.01 4.38 3.10
N ALA A 31 0.60 3.36 2.51
CA ALA A 31 1.45 3.50 1.35
C ALA A 31 0.66 3.97 0.12
N LYS A 32 -0.59 3.54 -0.06
CA LYS A 32 -1.48 3.99 -1.14
C LYS A 32 -2.01 5.41 -0.96
N GLU A 33 -2.24 5.82 0.28
CA GLU A 33 -2.69 7.18 0.62
C GLU A 33 -1.58 8.22 0.50
N ARG A 34 -0.30 7.80 0.41
CA ARG A 34 0.82 8.72 0.19
C ARG A 34 0.88 9.13 -1.27
N GLU A 35 1.25 10.39 -1.46
CA GLU A 35 1.60 10.94 -2.77
C GLU A 35 3.09 10.73 -3.02
N TYR A 36 3.44 10.41 -4.26
CA TYR A 36 4.82 10.20 -4.68
C TYR A 36 5.15 11.15 -5.81
N THR A 37 6.30 11.80 -5.73
CA THR A 37 6.84 12.58 -6.83
C THR A 37 7.56 11.63 -7.78
N ILE A 38 7.00 11.50 -8.99
CA ILE A 38 7.57 10.70 -10.07
C ILE A 38 7.70 11.55 -11.33
N ASP A 39 8.58 11.13 -12.23
CA ASP A 39 8.66 11.71 -13.57
C ASP A 39 7.59 11.04 -14.46
N CYS A 40 6.74 11.84 -15.09
CA CYS A 40 5.69 11.33 -15.97
C CYS A 40 6.30 10.73 -17.24
N TYR A 41 6.03 9.45 -17.53
CA TYR A 41 6.56 8.73 -18.72
C TYR A 41 6.17 9.35 -20.08
N HIS A 42 5.19 10.26 -20.09
CA HIS A 42 4.66 10.89 -21.30
C HIS A 42 5.28 12.26 -21.61
N CYS A 43 5.54 13.06 -20.58
CA CYS A 43 6.00 14.45 -20.74
C CYS A 43 7.24 14.80 -19.91
N ASP A 44 7.85 13.82 -19.25
CA ASP A 44 9.05 13.94 -18.41
C ASP A 44 8.92 14.98 -17.28
N THR A 45 7.69 15.38 -16.98
CA THR A 45 7.40 16.38 -15.95
C THR A 45 7.29 15.70 -14.60
N LYS A 46 7.89 16.30 -13.58
CA LYS A 46 7.73 15.86 -12.19
C LYS A 46 6.31 16.13 -11.72
N VAL A 47 5.60 15.06 -11.37
CA VAL A 47 4.23 15.10 -10.88
C VAL A 47 4.13 14.38 -9.55
N THR A 48 3.32 14.93 -8.66
CA THR A 48 3.03 14.33 -7.36
C THR A 48 1.66 13.68 -7.47
N VAL A 49 1.62 12.35 -7.46
CA VAL A 49 0.40 11.56 -7.63
C VAL A 49 0.31 10.42 -6.61
N PRO A 50 -0.89 10.04 -6.15
CA PRO A 50 -1.07 8.86 -5.32
C PRO A 50 -0.89 7.56 -6.14
N VAL A 51 -0.79 6.44 -5.42
CA VAL A 51 -0.70 5.10 -6.01
C VAL A 51 -2.00 4.73 -6.70
N GLY A 52 -1.92 4.22 -7.92
CA GLY A 52 -3.02 3.88 -8.80
C GLY A 52 -3.10 4.80 -10.01
N LYS A 53 -4.31 4.93 -10.56
CA LYS A 53 -4.58 5.77 -11.74
C LYS A 53 -4.71 7.23 -11.33
N SER A 54 -3.88 8.07 -11.92
CA SER A 54 -3.94 9.53 -11.79
C SER A 54 -3.79 10.17 -13.16
N ILE A 55 -4.39 11.34 -13.37
CA ILE A 55 -4.22 12.10 -14.61
C ILE A 55 -3.07 13.07 -14.43
N CYS A 56 -2.13 13.09 -15.37
CA CYS A 56 -1.03 14.05 -15.38
C CYS A 56 -1.57 15.47 -15.57
N PRO A 57 -1.30 16.43 -14.66
CA PRO A 57 -1.80 17.81 -14.82
C PRO A 57 -1.17 18.56 -16.00
N ASN A 58 -0.04 18.08 -16.54
CA ASN A 58 0.67 18.74 -17.64
C ASN A 58 0.23 18.22 -19.02
N CYS A 59 0.23 16.90 -19.24
CA CYS A 59 -0.12 16.31 -20.54
C CYS A 59 -1.54 15.72 -20.59
N SER A 60 -2.27 15.68 -19.47
CA SER A 60 -3.59 15.06 -19.36
C SER A 60 -3.64 13.55 -19.69
N GLU A 61 -2.49 12.88 -19.76
CA GLU A 61 -2.41 11.43 -19.94
C GLU A 61 -2.56 10.68 -18.61
N GLU A 62 -3.04 9.43 -18.69
CA GLU A 62 -3.22 8.55 -17.53
C GLU A 62 -1.88 7.99 -17.07
N ILE A 63 -1.58 8.17 -15.79
CA ILE A 63 -0.44 7.61 -15.09
C ILE A 63 -0.97 6.51 -14.18
N ASP A 64 -0.53 5.27 -14.39
CA ASP A 64 -0.77 4.17 -13.46
C ASP A 64 0.49 3.93 -12.61
N LEU A 65 0.50 4.49 -11.40
CA LEU A 65 1.59 4.29 -10.45
C LEU A 65 1.31 3.06 -9.58
N ASN A 66 1.98 1.95 -9.86
CA ASN A 66 1.85 0.74 -9.05
C ASN A 66 3.09 0.53 -8.16
N LEU A 67 2.90 0.54 -6.84
CA LEU A 67 3.98 0.19 -5.90
C LEU A 67 4.05 -1.32 -5.72
N ASP A 68 5.14 -1.94 -6.16
CA ASP A 68 5.45 -3.34 -5.82
C ASP A 68 5.92 -3.43 -4.36
N LEU A 69 4.97 -3.46 -3.44
CA LEU A 69 5.26 -3.63 -2.02
C LEU A 69 5.53 -5.10 -1.71
N LYS A 70 6.80 -5.51 -1.77
CA LYS A 70 7.25 -6.83 -1.28
C LYS A 70 7.24 -6.83 0.25
N PHE A 71 6.33 -7.61 0.83
CA PHE A 71 6.22 -7.87 2.28
C PHE A 71 6.39 -9.35 2.57
#